data_AF-A0A8T7GMQ3-F1
#
_entry.id   AF-A0A8T7GMQ3-F1
#
_cell.length_a   1.000
_cell.length_b   1.000
_cell.length_c   1.000
_cell.angle_alpha   90.00
_cell.angle_beta   90.00
_cell.angle_gamma   90.00
#
_symmetry.space_group_name_H-M   'P 1'
#
loop_
_entity.id
_entity.type
_entity.pdbx_description
1 polymer ?
#
loop_
_entity_poly.entity_id
_entity_poly.type
_entity_poly.pdbx_seq_one_letter_code
_entity_poly.pdbx_strand_id
1 'polypeptide(L)'
;MVFTIRYDFNNFPRHISNDFLKNLLKLMIVSKMNTRFKPDVVNYFKELINQINNCEIHVVRYGQPLLYLKYHEIEFTDQKISSYFIRRNDFIIDVFIESIDKEHIKLFDLFISNPSYKVLWNTSVNYDKSLFQLFDYFIDSINNLTLLGSTNSNTLKEKKFGIRNVNITKNSSFIEFLIDENLIIMELNQRKKIKNRCSIVFGHSNISNALFSSINNFR
;
A
#
# COMPACT_ATOMS: atom_id res chain seq x y z
N MET A 1 15.04 6.97 -13.26
CA MET A 1 15.68 5.69 -13.63
C MET A 1 14.74 4.57 -13.24
N VAL A 2 14.49 3.60 -14.12
CA VAL A 2 13.58 2.48 -13.86
C VAL A 2 14.40 1.19 -13.72
N PHE A 3 14.15 0.44 -12.66
CA PHE A 3 14.73 -0.87 -12.41
C PHE A 3 13.62 -1.92 -12.31
N THR A 4 13.86 -3.09 -12.90
CA THR A 4 12.98 -4.24 -12.77
C THR A 4 13.72 -5.34 -12.05
N ILE A 5 13.13 -5.82 -10.95
CA ILE A 5 13.66 -6.91 -10.14
C ILE A 5 12.66 -8.05 -10.19
N ARG A 6 13.13 -9.25 -10.54
CA ARG A 6 12.30 -10.46 -10.57
C ARG A 6 12.55 -11.27 -9.30
N TYR A 7 11.50 -11.47 -8.52
CA TYR A 7 11.49 -12.41 -7.40
C TYR A 7 10.87 -13.73 -7.86
N ASP A 8 11.68 -14.78 -7.86
CA ASP A 8 11.28 -16.13 -8.23
C ASP A 8 11.20 -17.02 -6.99
N PHE A 9 10.00 -17.50 -6.70
CA PHE A 9 9.67 -18.36 -5.56
C PHE A 9 9.44 -19.82 -5.95
N ASN A 10 9.83 -20.27 -7.15
CA ASN A 10 9.55 -21.64 -7.63
C ASN A 10 10.10 -22.74 -6.70
N ASN A 11 11.19 -22.46 -5.97
CA ASN A 11 11.80 -23.39 -5.02
C ASN A 11 11.19 -23.30 -3.60
N PHE A 12 10.11 -22.54 -3.43
CA PHE A 12 9.51 -22.25 -2.14
C PHE A 12 8.02 -22.61 -2.14
N PRO A 13 7.46 -23.03 -0.99
CA PRO A 13 6.02 -23.14 -0.82
C PRO A 13 5.26 -21.89 -1.30
N ARG A 14 4.10 -22.09 -1.97
CA ARG A 14 3.27 -21.01 -2.52
C ARG A 14 2.91 -19.91 -1.51
N HIS A 15 2.79 -20.22 -0.22
CA HIS A 15 2.46 -19.22 0.78
C HIS A 15 3.55 -18.15 0.91
N ILE A 16 4.81 -18.46 0.59
CA ILE A 16 5.93 -17.51 0.69
C ILE A 16 5.79 -16.38 -0.34
N SER A 17 5.37 -16.68 -1.58
CA SER A 17 5.12 -15.63 -2.57
C SER A 17 3.93 -14.75 -2.21
N ASN A 18 2.91 -15.32 -1.55
CA ASN A 18 1.79 -14.55 -1.00
C ASN A 18 2.25 -13.63 0.12
N ASP A 19 3.07 -14.13 1.05
CA ASP A 19 3.60 -13.34 2.16
C ASP A 19 4.51 -12.20 1.67
N PHE A 20 5.36 -12.49 0.67
CA PHE A 20 6.16 -11.47 -0.01
C PHE A 20 5.28 -10.37 -0.61
N LEU A 21 4.25 -10.76 -1.38
CA LEU A 21 3.32 -9.81 -1.99
C LEU A 21 2.63 -8.92 -0.95
N LYS A 22 2.17 -9.51 0.16
CA LYS A 22 1.56 -8.74 1.25
C LYS A 22 2.55 -7.75 1.86
N ASN A 23 3.79 -8.16 2.10
CA ASN A 23 4.83 -7.29 2.65
C ASN A 23 5.19 -6.16 1.69
N LEU A 24 5.31 -6.45 0.39
CA LEU A 24 5.52 -5.46 -0.67
C LEU A 24 4.41 -4.40 -0.64
N LEU A 25 3.15 -4.82 -0.59
CA LEU A 25 2.01 -3.89 -0.53
C LEU A 25 2.02 -3.04 0.74
N LYS A 26 2.38 -3.60 1.91
CA LYS A 26 2.53 -2.80 3.14
C LYS A 26 3.61 -1.73 3.00
N LEU A 27 4.76 -2.09 2.45
CA LEU A 27 5.83 -1.11 2.20
C LEU A 27 5.36 -0.03 1.23
N MET A 28 4.66 -0.41 0.16
CA MET A 28 4.09 0.55 -0.80
C MET A 28 3.11 1.52 -0.11
N ILE A 29 2.21 1.03 0.75
CA ILE A 29 1.30 1.89 1.52
C ILE A 29 2.09 2.86 2.40
N VAL A 30 3.00 2.34 3.23
CA VAL A 30 3.83 3.15 4.17
C VAL A 30 4.64 4.20 3.41
N SER A 31 5.23 3.83 2.27
CA SER A 31 6.02 4.74 1.43
C SER A 31 5.21 5.86 0.76
N LYS A 32 3.87 5.78 0.80
CA LYS A 32 2.96 6.72 0.16
C LYS A 32 2.02 7.43 1.14
N MET A 33 2.11 7.12 2.44
CA MET A 33 1.30 7.77 3.47
C MET A 33 1.67 9.24 3.62
N ASN A 34 0.66 10.10 3.53
CA ASN A 34 0.81 11.51 3.85
C ASN A 34 -0.47 12.12 4.40
N THR A 35 -0.36 13.30 4.98
CA THR A 35 -1.51 14.13 5.32
C THR A 35 -1.21 15.62 5.19
N ARG A 36 -2.27 16.44 5.17
CA ARG A 36 -2.13 17.90 5.22
C ARG A 36 -1.80 18.37 6.63
N PHE A 37 -1.00 19.43 6.74
CA PHE A 37 -0.68 20.06 8.01
C PHE A 37 -1.86 20.90 8.55
N LYS A 38 -2.89 20.22 9.06
CA LYS A 38 -4.03 20.83 9.77
C LYS A 38 -4.05 20.34 11.22
N PRO A 39 -4.26 21.21 12.23
CA PRO A 39 -4.12 20.85 13.65
C PRO A 39 -4.83 19.54 14.05
N ASP A 40 -6.10 19.39 13.67
CA ASP A 40 -6.91 18.22 14.00
C ASP A 40 -6.45 16.90 13.35
N VAL A 41 -5.74 16.99 12.22
CA VAL A 41 -5.30 15.84 11.44
C VAL A 41 -3.86 15.47 11.79
N VAL A 42 -3.03 16.45 12.16
CA VAL A 42 -1.64 16.25 12.57
C VAL A 42 -1.55 15.34 13.79
N ASN A 43 -2.39 15.56 14.81
CA ASN A 43 -2.36 14.74 16.02
C ASN A 43 -2.80 13.29 15.73
N TYR A 44 -3.88 13.13 14.97
CA TYR A 44 -4.33 11.80 14.53
C TYR A 44 -3.25 11.07 13.71
N PHE A 45 -2.59 11.77 12.78
CA PHE A 45 -1.51 11.18 11.98
C PHE A 45 -0.31 10.79 12.86
N LYS A 46 0.06 11.61 13.84
CA LYS A 46 1.10 11.26 14.84
C LYS A 46 0.77 9.97 15.59
N GLU A 47 -0.46 9.87 16.10
CA GLU A 47 -0.94 8.67 16.78
C GLU A 47 -0.95 7.45 15.86
N LEU A 48 -1.27 7.63 14.58
CA LEU A 48 -1.22 6.56 13.58
C LEU A 48 0.22 6.09 13.31
N ILE A 49 1.16 7.01 13.09
CA ILE A 49 2.55 6.68 12.77
C ILE A 49 3.24 5.99 13.95
N ASN A 50 2.92 6.37 15.19
CA ASN A 50 3.44 5.72 16.39
C ASN A 50 3.02 4.25 16.53
N GLN A 51 2.06 3.76 15.73
CA GLN A 51 1.65 2.35 15.70
C GLN A 51 2.39 1.53 14.65
N ILE A 52 3.32 2.14 13.90
CA ILE A 52 4.13 1.48 12.89
C ILE A 52 5.58 1.49 13.35
N ASN A 53 6.19 0.31 13.47
CA ASN A 53 7.58 0.21 13.93
C ASN A 53 8.52 0.94 12.97
N ASN A 54 9.55 1.58 13.53
CA ASN A 54 10.61 2.28 12.78
C ASN A 54 10.09 3.38 11.84
N CYS A 55 8.96 4.01 12.20
CA CYS A 55 8.38 5.09 11.43
C CYS A 55 8.44 6.41 12.19
N GLU A 56 8.77 7.48 11.47
CA GLU A 56 8.79 8.85 11.97
C GLU A 56 8.02 9.77 11.03
N ILE A 57 7.69 10.97 11.51
CA ILE A 57 6.99 11.98 10.69
C ILE A 57 8.00 13.00 10.19
N HIS A 58 7.90 13.30 8.89
CA HIS A 58 8.68 14.33 8.23
C HIS A 58 7.75 15.40 7.64
N VAL A 59 8.12 16.67 7.81
CA VAL A 59 7.36 17.80 7.27
C VAL A 59 8.02 18.27 5.98
N VAL A 60 7.29 18.20 4.88
CA VAL A 60 7.72 18.73 3.58
C VAL A 60 7.00 20.04 3.30
N ARG A 61 7.74 21.07 2.90
CA ARG A 61 7.20 22.42 2.62
C ARG A 61 7.44 22.80 1.16
N TYR A 62 6.51 22.42 0.28
CA TYR A 62 6.39 22.95 -1.08
C TYR A 62 4.98 23.55 -1.24
N GLY A 63 4.83 24.83 -0.90
CA GLY A 63 3.50 25.45 -0.78
C GLY A 63 2.81 25.06 0.53
N GLN A 64 1.63 24.43 0.47
CA GLN A 64 0.94 23.97 1.68
C GLN A 64 1.75 22.84 2.35
N PRO A 65 2.10 22.94 3.65
CA PRO A 65 2.89 21.89 4.29
C PRO A 65 2.15 20.55 4.33
N LEU A 66 2.89 19.49 4.00
CA LEU A 66 2.44 18.11 4.05
C LEU A 66 3.29 17.34 5.07
N LEU A 67 2.66 16.40 5.75
CA LEU A 67 3.33 15.42 6.60
C LEU A 67 3.48 14.13 5.82
N TYR A 68 4.71 13.63 5.73
CA TYR A 68 5.06 12.34 5.17
C TYR A 68 5.62 11.43 6.26
N LEU A 69 5.71 10.15 5.95
CA LEU A 69 6.31 9.12 6.80
C LEU A 69 7.77 8.90 6.37
N LYS A 70 8.69 8.78 7.34
CA LYS A 70 10.02 8.18 7.14
C LYS A 70 10.02 6.76 7.67
N TYR A 71 10.48 5.80 6.86
CA TYR A 71 10.59 4.41 7.27
C TYR A 71 12.05 4.02 7.33
N HIS A 72 12.53 3.59 8.50
CA HIS A 72 13.96 3.37 8.75
C HIS A 72 14.82 4.57 8.29
N GLU A 73 14.45 5.77 8.72
CA GLU A 73 15.11 7.06 8.40
C GLU A 73 15.03 7.49 6.91
N ILE A 74 14.47 6.65 6.04
CA ILE A 74 14.33 6.94 4.61
C ILE A 74 13.01 7.66 4.32
N GLU A 75 13.12 8.79 3.65
CA GLU A 75 11.97 9.58 3.18
C GLU A 75 11.48 9.06 1.84
N PHE A 76 10.34 8.37 1.85
CA PHE A 76 9.61 8.06 0.64
C PHE A 76 8.56 9.13 0.38
N THR A 77 8.87 10.06 -0.54
CA THR A 77 7.84 10.95 -1.09
C THR A 77 7.37 10.41 -2.44
N ASP A 78 6.19 10.85 -2.85
CA ASP A 78 5.61 10.60 -4.16
C ASP A 78 6.54 10.99 -5.32
N GLN A 79 7.40 12.00 -5.10
CA GLN A 79 8.38 12.46 -6.08
C GLN A 79 9.69 11.66 -6.09
N LYS A 80 10.00 10.94 -4.99
CA LYS A 80 11.30 10.25 -4.82
C LYS A 80 11.27 8.82 -5.33
N ILE A 81 10.16 8.10 -5.15
CA ILE A 81 10.05 6.71 -5.58
C ILE A 81 8.67 6.43 -6.16
N SER A 82 8.60 5.72 -7.27
CA SER A 82 7.37 5.11 -7.80
C SER A 82 7.59 3.62 -7.90
N SER A 83 6.62 2.83 -7.47
CA SER A 83 6.73 1.38 -7.51
C SER A 83 5.46 0.73 -8.05
N TYR A 84 5.68 -0.28 -8.87
CA TYR A 84 4.65 -1.11 -9.47
C TYR A 84 5.09 -2.56 -9.40
N PHE A 85 4.15 -3.48 -9.55
CA PHE A 85 4.51 -4.88 -9.71
C PHE A 85 3.53 -5.62 -10.59
N ILE A 86 3.97 -6.77 -11.09
CA ILE A 86 3.20 -7.72 -11.85
C ILE A 86 3.39 -9.09 -11.20
N ARG A 87 2.29 -9.71 -10.77
CA ARG A 87 2.30 -11.13 -10.42
C ARG A 87 2.07 -11.95 -11.69
N ARG A 88 3.13 -12.57 -12.22
CA ARG A 88 3.09 -13.36 -13.47
C ARG A 88 2.37 -14.69 -13.25
N ASN A 89 2.69 -15.37 -12.16
CA ASN A 89 2.07 -16.63 -11.77
C ASN A 89 2.07 -16.77 -10.24
N ASP A 90 1.82 -17.98 -9.75
CA ASP A 90 1.78 -18.23 -8.30
C ASP A 90 3.13 -17.99 -7.62
N PHE A 91 4.24 -17.98 -8.35
CA PHE A 91 5.62 -17.97 -7.83
C PHE A 91 6.48 -16.81 -8.33
N ILE A 92 6.08 -16.08 -9.37
CA ILE A 92 6.91 -15.04 -9.99
C ILE A 92 6.24 -13.67 -9.82
N ILE A 93 6.98 -12.75 -9.20
CA ILE A 93 6.58 -11.36 -9.00
C ILE A 93 7.68 -10.46 -9.56
N ASP A 94 7.35 -9.69 -10.60
CA ASP A 94 8.23 -8.66 -11.14
C ASP A 94 7.90 -7.33 -10.44
N VAL A 95 8.89 -6.70 -9.80
CA VAL A 95 8.75 -5.39 -9.15
C VAL A 95 9.50 -4.35 -9.98
N PHE A 96 8.82 -3.25 -10.27
CA PHE A 96 9.34 -2.10 -11.00
C PHE A 96 9.51 -0.96 -10.02
N ILE A 97 10.73 -0.44 -9.91
CA ILE A 97 11.06 0.68 -9.03
C ILE A 97 11.62 1.79 -9.89
N GLU A 98 11.01 2.96 -9.80
CA GLU A 98 11.46 4.17 -10.46
C GLU A 98 11.86 5.20 -9.41
N SER A 99 13.07 5.73 -9.54
CA SER A 99 13.55 6.84 -8.71
C SER A 99 14.52 7.71 -9.49
N ILE A 100 14.64 8.97 -9.08
CA ILE A 100 15.70 9.88 -9.51
C ILE A 100 17.06 9.50 -8.92
N ASP A 101 17.07 8.71 -7.85
CA ASP A 101 18.28 8.33 -7.12
C ASP A 101 18.40 6.80 -7.02
N LYS A 102 19.58 6.28 -7.36
CA LYS A 102 19.88 4.85 -7.31
C LYS A 102 19.88 4.31 -5.89
N GLU A 103 20.23 5.13 -4.90
CA GLU A 103 20.28 4.69 -3.50
C GLU A 103 18.88 4.33 -2.98
N HIS A 104 17.87 5.13 -3.30
CA HIS A 104 16.47 4.83 -2.98
C HIS A 104 16.00 3.50 -3.58
N ILE A 105 16.48 3.14 -4.77
CA ILE A 105 16.15 1.86 -5.42
C ILE A 105 16.77 0.70 -4.64
N LYS A 106 18.05 0.81 -4.28
CA LYS A 106 18.75 -0.22 -3.49
C LYS A 106 18.12 -0.40 -2.11
N LEU A 107 17.73 0.69 -1.46
CA LEU A 107 17.09 0.65 -0.15
C LEU A 107 15.69 0.04 -0.22
N PHE A 108 14.91 0.37 -1.25
CA PHE A 108 13.60 -0.23 -1.44
C PHE A 108 13.70 -1.74 -1.70
N ASP A 109 14.64 -2.18 -2.54
CA ASP A 109 14.94 -3.61 -2.76
C ASP A 109 15.37 -4.31 -1.46
N LEU A 110 16.25 -3.68 -0.67
CA LEU A 110 16.66 -4.18 0.64
C LEU A 110 15.44 -4.36 1.56
N PHE A 111 14.53 -3.39 1.61
CA PHE A 111 13.36 -3.44 2.49
C PHE A 111 12.36 -4.53 2.10
N ILE A 112 12.18 -4.80 0.80
CA ILE A 112 11.25 -5.86 0.36
C ILE A 112 11.86 -7.27 0.43
N SER A 113 13.18 -7.38 0.24
CA SER A 113 13.87 -8.68 0.21
C SER A 113 14.28 -9.20 1.59
N ASN A 114 14.42 -8.32 2.59
CA ASN A 114 14.90 -8.69 3.92
C ASN A 114 13.77 -8.69 4.98
N PRO A 115 13.46 -9.84 5.59
CA PRO A 115 12.40 -9.97 6.60
C PRO A 115 12.53 -9.04 7.81
N SER A 116 13.74 -8.59 8.16
CA SER A 116 13.96 -7.65 9.27
C SER A 116 13.33 -6.27 9.02
N TYR A 117 13.06 -5.92 7.76
CA TYR A 117 12.39 -4.69 7.34
C TYR A 117 10.92 -4.91 6.98
N LYS A 118 10.32 -6.01 7.46
CA LYS A 118 8.88 -6.22 7.31
C LYS A 118 8.14 -5.10 8.04
N VAL A 119 7.21 -4.46 7.34
CA VAL A 119 6.34 -3.44 7.95
C VAL A 119 5.46 -4.10 9.01
N LEU A 120 5.64 -3.65 10.26
CA LEU A 120 4.83 -4.03 11.40
C LEU A 120 4.03 -2.81 11.85
N TRP A 121 2.72 -2.85 11.59
CA TRP A 121 1.76 -1.88 12.11
C TRP A 121 0.86 -2.50 13.18
N ASN A 122 0.08 -1.69 13.91
CA ASN A 122 -0.70 -2.09 15.09
C ASN A 122 0.16 -2.52 16.29
N THR A 123 1.36 -1.96 16.44
CA THR A 123 2.31 -2.37 17.49
C THR A 123 1.98 -1.81 18.87
N SER A 124 1.16 -0.75 18.94
CA SER A 124 0.68 -0.21 20.20
C SER A 124 -0.72 -0.72 20.55
N VAL A 125 -0.90 -1.08 21.82
CA VAL A 125 -2.17 -1.60 22.37
C VAL A 125 -3.19 -0.48 22.61
N ASN A 126 -2.72 0.77 22.71
CA ASN A 126 -3.52 1.90 23.19
C ASN A 126 -4.30 2.66 22.10
N TYR A 127 -4.22 2.21 20.85
CA TYR A 127 -4.80 2.93 19.72
C TYR A 127 -5.81 2.08 18.94
N ASP A 128 -6.74 2.78 18.28
CA ASP A 128 -7.73 2.16 17.40
C ASP A 128 -7.04 1.53 16.17
N LYS A 129 -7.12 0.21 16.08
CA LYS A 129 -6.52 -0.60 15.01
C LYS A 129 -7.36 -0.61 13.72
N SER A 130 -8.50 0.07 13.72
CA SER A 130 -9.51 -0.01 12.66
C SER A 130 -8.99 0.34 11.27
N LEU A 131 -8.09 1.34 11.13
CA LEU A 131 -7.54 1.71 9.83
C LEU A 131 -6.56 0.66 9.28
N PHE A 132 -5.63 0.17 10.10
CA PHE A 132 -4.67 -0.83 9.66
C PHE A 132 -5.34 -2.16 9.32
N GLN A 133 -6.42 -2.50 10.03
CA GLN A 133 -7.28 -3.63 9.66
C GLN A 133 -7.91 -3.43 8.26
N LEU A 134 -8.37 -2.22 7.93
CA LEU A 134 -8.86 -1.92 6.58
C LEU A 134 -7.75 -2.00 5.52
N PHE A 135 -6.51 -1.60 5.84
CA PHE A 135 -5.37 -1.80 4.95
C PHE A 135 -5.04 -3.29 4.77
N ASP A 136 -5.07 -4.09 5.84
CA ASP A 136 -4.87 -5.54 5.75
C ASP A 136 -5.95 -6.19 4.86
N TYR A 137 -7.23 -5.79 4.99
CA TYR A 137 -8.29 -6.25 4.08
C TYR A 137 -8.06 -5.84 2.64
N PHE A 138 -7.65 -4.60 2.39
CA PHE A 138 -7.28 -4.14 1.05
C PHE A 138 -6.14 -4.96 0.44
N ILE A 139 -5.10 -5.25 1.23
CA ILE A 139 -3.96 -6.08 0.83
C ILE A 139 -4.41 -7.51 0.51
N ASP A 140 -5.22 -8.11 1.38
CA ASP A 140 -5.72 -9.48 1.19
C ASP A 140 -6.61 -9.57 -0.04
N SER A 141 -7.47 -8.57 -0.27
CA SER A 141 -8.27 -8.45 -1.49
C SER A 141 -7.37 -8.43 -2.74
N ILE A 142 -6.33 -7.60 -2.77
CA ILE A 142 -5.38 -7.57 -3.88
C ILE A 142 -4.74 -8.94 -4.07
N ASN A 143 -4.19 -9.54 -3.01
CA ASN A 143 -3.55 -10.85 -3.10
C ASN A 143 -4.53 -11.88 -3.68
N ASN A 144 -5.77 -11.94 -3.20
CA ASN A 144 -6.78 -12.87 -3.71
C ASN A 144 -7.10 -12.64 -5.20
N LEU A 145 -7.23 -11.38 -5.64
CA LEU A 145 -7.47 -11.08 -7.05
C LEU A 145 -6.29 -11.45 -7.95
N THR A 146 -5.05 -11.48 -7.42
CA THR A 146 -3.88 -11.99 -8.18
C THR A 146 -3.83 -13.51 -8.30
N LEU A 147 -4.61 -14.23 -7.48
CA LEU A 147 -4.70 -15.69 -7.52
C LEU A 147 -5.82 -16.20 -8.43
N LEU A 148 -6.68 -15.30 -8.93
CA LEU A 148 -7.74 -15.65 -9.88
C LEU A 148 -7.14 -16.11 -11.22
N GLY A 149 -7.87 -16.97 -11.93
CA GLY A 149 -7.52 -17.38 -13.30
C GLY A 149 -7.42 -16.18 -14.24
N SER A 150 -6.56 -16.26 -15.25
CA SER A 150 -6.32 -15.18 -16.21
C SER A 150 -7.55 -14.80 -17.05
N THR A 151 -8.49 -15.73 -17.21
CA THR A 151 -9.76 -15.51 -17.92
C THR A 151 -10.82 -14.78 -17.07
N ASN A 152 -10.58 -14.61 -15.76
CA ASN A 152 -11.53 -13.94 -14.88
C ASN A 152 -11.46 -12.42 -15.07
N SER A 153 -12.59 -11.76 -15.33
CA SER A 153 -12.66 -10.31 -15.55
C SER A 153 -12.20 -9.46 -14.36
N ASN A 154 -12.17 -10.05 -13.16
CA ASN A 154 -11.79 -9.40 -11.91
C ASN A 154 -10.31 -9.66 -11.55
N THR A 155 -9.57 -10.41 -12.36
CA THR A 155 -8.19 -10.81 -12.04
C THR A 155 -7.22 -9.62 -12.07
N LEU A 156 -6.31 -9.62 -11.12
CA LEU A 156 -5.10 -8.79 -11.11
C LEU A 156 -3.87 -9.58 -11.58
N LYS A 157 -4.02 -10.86 -11.89
CA LYS A 157 -2.92 -11.67 -12.42
C LYS A 157 -2.44 -11.09 -13.74
N GLU A 158 -1.12 -11.01 -13.91
CA GLU A 158 -0.43 -10.45 -15.09
C GLU A 158 -0.67 -8.96 -15.37
N LYS A 159 -1.45 -8.26 -14.55
CA LYS A 159 -1.64 -6.82 -14.63
C LYS A 159 -0.53 -6.08 -13.89
N LYS A 160 -0.18 -4.87 -14.36
CA LYS A 160 0.77 -3.98 -13.69
C LYS A 160 0.01 -3.08 -12.74
N PHE A 161 0.30 -3.13 -11.45
CA PHE A 161 -0.39 -2.26 -10.50
C PHE A 161 0.51 -1.74 -9.39
N GLY A 162 0.09 -0.65 -8.77
CA GLY A 162 0.85 0.04 -7.74
C GLY A 162 0.04 1.08 -6.97
N ILE A 163 0.65 1.63 -5.92
CA ILE A 163 0.02 2.63 -5.05
C ILE A 163 0.71 3.96 -5.34
N ARG A 164 -0.06 4.90 -5.85
CA ARG A 164 0.44 6.24 -6.18
C ARG A 164 0.51 7.12 -4.95
N ASN A 165 -0.51 7.04 -4.10
CA ASN A 165 -0.71 7.94 -2.97
C ASN A 165 -1.60 7.29 -1.90
N VAL A 166 -1.34 7.58 -0.62
CA VAL A 166 -2.20 7.21 0.50
C VAL A 166 -2.42 8.45 1.37
N ASN A 167 -3.52 9.17 1.13
CA ASN A 167 -3.83 10.37 1.88
C ASN A 167 -4.64 10.04 3.13
N ILE A 168 -4.08 10.35 4.30
CA ILE A 168 -4.73 10.13 5.59
C ILE A 168 -5.46 11.40 6.02
N THR A 169 -6.71 11.24 6.45
CA THR A 169 -7.50 12.28 7.12
C THR A 169 -7.98 11.75 8.48
N LYS A 170 -8.58 12.61 9.32
CA LYS A 170 -9.01 12.23 10.67
C LYS A 170 -9.95 11.01 10.73
N ASN A 171 -10.77 10.80 9.69
CA ASN A 171 -11.83 9.78 9.69
C ASN A 171 -11.73 8.78 8.54
N SER A 172 -10.93 9.12 7.52
CA SER A 172 -10.86 8.36 6.28
C SER A 172 -9.45 8.39 5.72
N SER A 173 -9.11 7.37 4.96
CA SER A 173 -7.89 7.30 4.16
C SER A 173 -8.27 7.11 2.71
N PHE A 174 -7.63 7.84 1.82
CA PHE A 174 -7.84 7.74 0.37
C PHE A 174 -6.63 7.05 -0.25
N ILE A 175 -6.87 5.88 -0.84
CA ILE A 175 -5.83 5.13 -1.57
C ILE A 175 -6.01 5.41 -3.05
N GLU A 176 -4.95 5.89 -3.68
CA GLU A 176 -4.85 6.00 -5.13
C GLU A 176 -4.10 4.79 -5.68
N PHE A 177 -4.85 3.89 -6.29
CA PHE A 177 -4.36 2.62 -6.81
C PHE A 177 -4.34 2.67 -8.34
N LEU A 178 -3.22 2.28 -8.95
CA LEU A 178 -3.04 2.25 -10.39
C LEU A 178 -3.10 0.80 -10.87
N ILE A 179 -3.89 0.51 -11.91
CA ILE A 179 -3.93 -0.79 -12.60
C ILE A 179 -3.81 -0.56 -14.11
N ASP A 180 -2.73 -1.03 -14.71
CA ASP A 180 -2.38 -0.78 -16.11
C ASP A 180 -2.55 0.71 -16.45
N GLU A 181 -2.02 1.57 -15.56
CA GLU A 181 -2.09 3.04 -15.64
C GLU A 181 -3.48 3.66 -15.37
N ASN A 182 -4.52 2.86 -15.21
CA ASN A 182 -5.85 3.33 -14.82
C ASN A 182 -5.91 3.63 -13.32
N LEU A 183 -6.32 4.84 -12.98
CA LEU A 183 -6.46 5.29 -11.60
C LEU A 183 -7.79 4.86 -10.99
N ILE A 184 -7.70 4.23 -9.81
CA ILE A 184 -8.81 3.93 -8.91
C ILE A 184 -8.54 4.69 -7.62
N ILE A 185 -9.57 5.38 -7.11
CA ILE A 185 -9.50 6.05 -5.79
C ILE A 185 -10.50 5.38 -4.87
N MET A 186 -10.02 4.84 -3.75
CA MET A 186 -10.86 4.21 -2.74
C MET A 186 -10.80 5.00 -1.42
N GLU A 187 -11.95 5.28 -0.82
CA GLU A 187 -12.06 5.78 0.55
C GLU A 187 -12.17 4.59 1.52
N LEU A 188 -11.25 4.51 2.47
CA LEU A 188 -11.33 3.65 3.65
C LEU A 188 -11.72 4.49 4.86
N ASN A 189 -12.94 4.34 5.36
CA ASN A 189 -13.51 5.14 6.43
C ASN A 189 -13.74 4.30 7.68
N GLN A 190 -12.95 4.56 8.73
CA GLN A 190 -12.98 3.80 9.97
C GLN A 190 -14.23 4.03 10.83
N ARG A 191 -14.90 5.18 10.67
CA ARG A 191 -16.07 5.58 11.47
C ARG A 191 -17.39 5.05 10.92
N LYS A 192 -17.43 4.65 9.65
CA LYS A 192 -18.64 4.08 9.04
C LYS A 192 -18.89 2.66 9.58
N LYS A 193 -20.17 2.24 9.54
CA LYS A 193 -20.56 0.84 9.78
C LYS A 193 -19.75 -0.07 8.86
N ILE A 194 -19.42 -1.29 9.30
CA ILE A 194 -18.55 -2.25 8.59
C ILE A 194 -18.85 -2.31 7.08
N LYS A 195 -20.13 -2.45 6.69
CA LYS A 195 -20.58 -2.53 5.29
C LYS A 195 -20.27 -1.29 4.41
N ASN A 196 -19.96 -0.16 5.03
CA ASN A 196 -19.75 1.13 4.38
C ASN A 196 -18.33 1.67 4.65
N ARG A 197 -17.42 0.85 5.19
CA ARG A 197 -16.05 1.29 5.51
C ARG A 197 -15.17 1.43 4.28
N CYS A 198 -15.55 0.84 3.14
CA CYS A 198 -14.90 1.06 1.86
C CYS A 198 -15.89 1.71 0.89
N SER A 199 -15.43 2.64 0.05
CA SER A 199 -16.18 3.13 -1.11
C SER A 199 -15.25 3.47 -2.27
N ILE A 200 -15.75 3.34 -3.50
CA ILE A 200 -15.02 3.74 -4.71
C ILE A 200 -15.39 5.20 -5.00
N VAL A 201 -14.40 6.07 -4.97
CA VAL A 201 -14.56 7.50 -5.26
C VAL A 201 -14.36 7.77 -6.76
N PHE A 202 -13.46 7.01 -7.40
CA PHE A 202 -13.14 7.15 -8.82
C PHE A 202 -12.63 5.82 -9.42
N GLY A 203 -12.78 5.63 -10.73
CA GLY A 203 -12.21 4.49 -11.45
C GLY A 203 -13.06 3.22 -11.40
N HIS A 204 -14.36 3.33 -11.70
CA HIS A 204 -15.28 2.19 -11.69
C HIS A 204 -14.93 1.16 -12.77
N SER A 205 -14.61 -0.05 -12.35
CA SER A 205 -14.25 -1.19 -13.17
C SER A 205 -14.66 -2.50 -12.48
N ASN A 206 -14.61 -3.61 -13.20
CA ASN A 206 -14.85 -4.93 -12.61
C ASN A 206 -13.89 -5.23 -11.44
N ILE A 207 -12.63 -4.81 -11.57
CA ILE A 207 -11.63 -4.98 -10.51
C ILE A 207 -11.91 -4.08 -9.32
N SER A 208 -12.21 -2.79 -9.52
CA SER A 208 -12.53 -1.88 -8.40
C SER A 208 -13.75 -2.37 -7.63
N ASN A 209 -14.77 -2.87 -8.35
CA ASN A 209 -15.98 -3.45 -7.76
C ASN A 209 -15.67 -4.73 -6.98
N ALA A 210 -14.79 -5.59 -7.51
CA ALA A 210 -14.33 -6.78 -6.81
C ALA A 210 -13.52 -6.45 -5.55
N LEU A 211 -12.62 -5.46 -5.60
CA LEU A 211 -11.89 -4.95 -4.43
C LEU A 211 -12.85 -4.41 -3.37
N PHE A 212 -13.77 -3.53 -3.75
CA PHE A 212 -14.78 -2.98 -2.85
C PHE A 212 -15.61 -4.08 -2.17
N SER A 213 -16.08 -5.05 -2.97
CA SER A 213 -16.91 -6.15 -2.48
C SER A 213 -16.12 -7.04 -1.52
N SER A 214 -14.86 -7.35 -1.86
CA SER A 214 -13.99 -8.17 -1.02
C SER A 214 -13.71 -7.48 0.33
N ILE A 215 -13.38 -6.19 0.33
CA ILE A 215 -13.07 -5.44 1.57
C ILE A 215 -14.30 -5.38 2.50
N ASN A 216 -15.49 -5.11 1.96
CA ASN A 216 -16.72 -5.01 2.76
C ASN A 216 -17.26 -6.37 3.25
N ASN A 217 -16.74 -7.49 2.73
CA ASN A 217 -17.13 -8.84 3.12
C ASN A 217 -16.29 -9.42 4.27
N PHE A 218 -15.15 -8.84 4.62
CA PHE A 218 -14.41 -9.22 5.82
C PHE A 218 -15.22 -8.80 7.06
N ARG A 219 -15.82 -9.79 7.74
CA ARG A 219 -16.62 -9.64 8.97
C ARG A 219 -15.79 -9.92 10.21
#